data_AF-A0A7Y1W0C7-F1
#
_entry.id   AF-A0A7Y1W0C7-F1
#
_cell.length_a   1.000
_cell.length_b   1.000
_cell.length_c   1.000
_cell.angle_alpha   90.00
_cell.angle_beta   90.00
_cell.angle_gamma   90.00
#
_symmetry.space_group_name_H-M   'P 1'
#
loop_
_entity.id
_entity.type
_entity.pdbx_description
1 polymer ?
#
loop_
_entity_poly.entity_id
_entity_poly.type
_entity_poly.pdbx_seq_one_letter_code
_entity_poly.pdbx_strand_id
1 'polypeptide(L)'
;MEAREEYAGFWVRVGATFIDVAIIMVVVTPITLKIYGAEYWTNTRLIIGGWDFLVNWVLPAIAIVLFWHYKSATPGKMMLRLYIADADSGGKPSTRQLVIRYLGYFVSTLPLCLGLVWVGID
;
A
#
# COMPACT_ATOMS: atom_id res chain seq x y z
N MET A 1 -24.80 13.25 -17.06
CA MET A 1 -23.41 13.75 -17.15
C MET A 1 -22.53 12.55 -16.91
N GLU A 2 -21.91 11.99 -17.95
CA GLU A 2 -20.92 10.92 -17.79
C GLU A 2 -19.73 11.54 -17.07
N ALA A 3 -19.45 11.10 -15.84
CA ALA A 3 -18.23 11.47 -15.16
C ALA A 3 -17.08 10.83 -15.93
N ARG A 4 -16.37 11.63 -16.73
CA ARG A 4 -15.11 11.19 -17.34
C ARG A 4 -14.12 11.03 -16.19
N GLU A 5 -13.89 9.79 -15.79
CA GLU A 5 -12.90 9.47 -14.76
C GLU A 5 -11.53 9.92 -15.26
N GLU A 6 -10.89 10.82 -14.50
CA GLU A 6 -9.57 11.34 -14.82
C GLU A 6 -8.50 10.54 -14.07
N TYR A 7 -7.42 10.21 -14.77
CA TYR A 7 -6.30 9.52 -14.15
C TYR A 7 -5.67 10.39 -13.07
N ALA A 8 -5.54 9.83 -11.86
CA ALA A 8 -4.94 10.54 -10.75
C ALA A 8 -3.47 10.87 -11.05
N GLY A 9 -3.09 12.14 -10.90
CA GLY A 9 -1.69 12.56 -11.02
C GLY A 9 -0.76 11.87 -10.01
N PHE A 10 0.54 11.87 -10.31
CA PHE A 10 1.56 11.24 -9.47
C PHE A 10 1.52 11.71 -8.00
N TRP A 11 1.50 13.02 -7.77
CA TRP A 11 1.58 13.59 -6.42
C TRP A 11 0.41 13.23 -5.52
N VAL A 12 -0.81 13.10 -6.07
CA VAL A 12 -1.98 12.67 -5.29
C VAL A 12 -1.85 11.19 -4.90
N ARG A 13 -1.29 10.36 -5.79
CA ARG A 13 -0.97 8.95 -5.48
C ARG A 13 0.11 8.83 -4.40
N VAL A 14 1.13 9.70 -4.44
CA VAL A 14 2.16 9.80 -3.40
C VAL A 14 1.54 10.22 -2.06
N GLY A 15 0.72 11.26 -2.05
CA GLY A 15 0.00 11.71 -0.85
C GLY A 15 -0.88 10.61 -0.24
N ALA A 16 -1.62 9.88 -1.06
CA ALA A 16 -2.41 8.73 -0.60
C ALA A 16 -1.53 7.68 0.10
N THR A 17 -0.34 7.42 -0.44
CA THR A 17 0.61 6.44 0.11
C THR A 17 1.16 6.89 1.45
N PHE A 18 1.47 8.18 1.63
CA PHE A 18 1.88 8.71 2.93
C PHE A 18 0.79 8.57 3.99
N ILE A 19 -0.48 8.80 3.62
CA ILE A 19 -1.62 8.58 4.52
C ILE A 19 -1.71 7.10 4.92
N ASP A 20 -1.61 6.18 3.95
CA ASP A 20 -1.64 4.74 4.21
C ASP A 20 -0.50 4.32 5.15
N VAL A 21 0.72 4.81 4.93
CA VAL A 21 1.88 4.55 5.80
C VAL A 21 1.65 5.07 7.21
N ALA A 22 1.12 6.29 7.36
CA ALA A 22 0.79 6.84 8.66
C ALA A 22 -0.25 5.99 9.41
N ILE A 23 -1.31 5.54 8.72
CA ILE A 23 -2.33 4.66 9.30
C ILE A 23 -1.70 3.33 9.75
N ILE A 24 -0.87 2.72 8.91
CA ILE A 24 -0.18 1.47 9.24
C ILE A 24 0.71 1.66 10.47
N MET A 25 1.51 2.73 10.53
CA MET A 25 2.37 3.00 11.70
C MET A 25 1.54 3.17 12.98
N VAL A 26 0.45 3.94 12.92
CA VAL A 26 -0.45 4.14 14.08
C VAL A 26 -1.04 2.82 14.58
N VAL A 27 -1.33 1.86 13.70
CA VAL A 27 -1.89 0.56 14.08
C VAL A 27 -0.80 -0.41 14.55
N VAL A 28 0.31 -0.50 13.83
CA VAL A 28 1.33 -1.52 14.02
C VAL A 28 2.26 -1.20 15.18
N THR A 29 2.72 0.05 15.31
CA THR A 29 3.66 0.47 16.36
C THR A 29 3.18 0.12 17.78
N PRO A 30 1.94 0.43 18.22
CA PRO A 30 1.52 0.09 19.59
C PRO A 30 1.45 -1.42 19.82
N ILE A 31 1.07 -2.21 18.80
CA ILE A 31 1.04 -3.67 18.88
C ILE A 31 2.46 -4.21 19.07
N THR A 32 3.39 -3.75 18.23
CA THR A 32 4.80 -4.14 18.27
C THR A 32 5.46 -3.77 19.59
N LEU A 33 5.24 -2.55 20.10
CA LEU A 33 5.78 -2.12 21.40
C LEU A 33 5.20 -2.90 22.57
N LYS A 34 3.96 -3.36 22.49
CA LYS A 34 3.38 -4.22 23.52
C LYS A 34 4.04 -5.60 23.58
N ILE A 35 4.52 -6.11 22.44
CA ILE A 35 5.15 -7.43 22.34
C ILE A 35 6.64 -7.37 22.67
N TYR A 36 7.35 -6.37 22.14
CA TYR A 36 8.82 -6.29 22.16
C TYR A 36 9.38 -5.16 23.05
N GLY A 37 8.52 -4.28 23.57
CA GLY A 37 8.95 -3.14 24.39
C GLY A 37 9.77 -2.11 23.61
N ALA A 38 10.47 -1.25 24.35
CA ALA A 38 11.33 -0.21 23.77
C ALA A 38 12.55 -0.78 23.03
N GLU A 39 12.94 -2.02 23.32
CA GLU A 39 14.06 -2.71 22.67
C GLU A 39 13.86 -2.87 21.16
N TYR A 40 12.60 -2.84 20.69
CA TYR A 40 12.25 -2.85 19.28
C TYR A 40 13.00 -1.76 18.48
N TRP A 41 13.11 -0.56 19.05
CA TRP A 41 13.74 0.59 18.38
C TRP A 41 15.25 0.50 18.26
N THR A 42 15.88 -0.24 19.18
CA THR A 42 17.34 -0.38 19.23
C THR A 42 17.82 -1.65 18.53
N ASN A 43 16.90 -2.49 18.05
CA ASN A 43 17.23 -3.74 17.39
C ASN A 43 17.67 -3.50 15.95
N THR A 44 18.77 -4.10 15.53
CA THR A 44 19.30 -3.99 14.15
C THR A 44 18.82 -5.11 13.23
N ARG A 45 18.12 -6.12 13.75
CA ARG A 45 17.56 -7.21 12.95
C ARG A 45 16.34 -6.71 12.19
N LEU A 46 16.28 -7.05 10.91
CA LEU A 46 15.13 -6.77 10.04
C LEU A 46 13.86 -7.51 10.48
N ILE A 47 14.02 -8.69 11.09
CA ILE A 47 12.95 -9.49 11.67
C ILE A 47 13.42 -9.98 13.04
N ILE A 48 12.76 -9.53 14.09
CA ILE A 48 13.12 -9.85 15.49
C ILE A 48 12.55 -11.23 15.88
N GLY A 49 11.37 -11.59 15.37
CA GLY A 49 10.75 -12.88 15.62
C GLY A 49 9.47 -13.10 14.80
N GLY A 50 8.77 -14.22 15.06
CA GLY A 50 7.57 -14.58 14.31
C GLY A 50 6.44 -13.55 14.41
N TRP A 51 6.24 -12.95 15.59
CA TRP A 51 5.24 -11.90 15.78
C TRP A 51 5.57 -10.62 15.04
N ASP A 52 6.85 -10.23 15.02
CA ASP A 52 7.32 -9.09 14.24
C ASP A 52 7.07 -9.29 12.74
N PHE A 53 7.40 -10.46 12.19
CA PHE A 53 7.07 -10.78 10.80
C PHE A 53 5.57 -10.72 10.52
N LEU A 54 4.75 -11.32 11.39
CA LEU A 54 3.30 -11.32 11.21
C LEU A 54 2.71 -9.89 11.24
N VAL A 55 3.08 -9.09 12.24
CA VAL A 55 2.46 -7.80 12.52
C VAL A 55 3.00 -6.70 11.60
N ASN A 56 4.30 -6.66 11.33
CA ASN A 56 4.92 -5.60 10.53
C ASN A 56 4.92 -5.89 9.02
N TRP A 57 4.81 -7.15 8.60
CA TRP A 57 4.90 -7.53 7.17
C TRP A 57 3.62 -8.16 6.64
N VAL A 58 3.13 -9.22 7.28
CA VAL A 58 2.00 -10.01 6.76
C VAL A 58 0.66 -9.29 6.92
N LEU A 59 0.38 -8.75 8.11
CA LEU A 59 -0.89 -8.10 8.41
C LEU A 59 -1.15 -6.85 7.54
N PRO A 60 -0.18 -5.93 7.36
CA PRO A 60 -0.36 -4.78 6.46
C PRO A 60 -0.57 -5.19 5.00
N ALA A 61 0.17 -6.21 4.53
CA ALA A 61 0.01 -6.75 3.18
C ALA A 61 -1.41 -7.29 2.95
N ILE A 62 -1.90 -8.13 3.87
CA ILE A 62 -3.27 -8.66 3.82
C ILE A 62 -4.29 -7.52 3.83
N ALA A 63 -4.13 -6.55 4.73
CA ALA A 63 -5.04 -5.40 4.82
C ALA A 63 -5.12 -4.65 3.48
N ILE A 64 -3.99 -4.33 2.85
CA ILE A 64 -3.93 -3.66 1.55
C ILE A 64 -4.68 -4.47 0.48
N VAL A 65 -4.42 -5.78 0.38
CA VAL A 65 -5.06 -6.64 -0.63
C VAL A 65 -6.57 -6.74 -0.41
N LEU A 66 -7.02 -6.87 0.83
CA LEU A 66 -8.46 -6.87 1.17
C LEU A 66 -9.12 -5.54 0.79
N PHE A 67 -8.46 -4.42 1.11
CA PHE A 67 -8.93 -3.09 0.74
C PHE A 67 -9.06 -2.92 -0.78
N TRP A 68 -8.07 -3.39 -1.55
CA TRP A 68 -8.17 -3.40 -3.00
C TRP A 68 -9.31 -4.29 -3.49
N HIS A 69 -9.46 -5.49 -2.94
CA HIS A 69 -10.50 -6.41 -3.40
C HIS A 69 -11.91 -5.88 -3.14
N TYR A 70 -12.17 -5.32 -1.97
CA TYR A 70 -13.53 -4.90 -1.58
C TYR A 70 -13.85 -3.45 -1.93
N LYS A 71 -12.86 -2.55 -1.88
CA LYS A 71 -13.06 -1.11 -2.03
C LYS A 71 -12.37 -0.54 -3.26
N SER A 72 -11.63 -1.36 -4.01
CA SER A 72 -10.78 -0.88 -5.11
C SER A 72 -9.84 0.24 -4.67
N ALA A 73 -9.53 0.37 -3.39
CA ALA A 73 -8.80 1.52 -2.85
C ALA A 73 -8.23 1.18 -1.50
N THR A 74 -7.12 1.82 -1.13
CA THR A 74 -6.62 1.84 0.25
C THR A 74 -7.26 2.99 1.02
N PRO A 75 -7.25 2.98 2.37
CA PRO A 75 -7.81 4.08 3.17
C PRO A 75 -7.35 5.47 2.73
N GLY A 76 -6.05 5.67 2.49
CA GLY A 76 -5.50 6.92 2.00
C GLY A 76 -6.00 7.31 0.61
N LYS A 77 -6.21 6.33 -0.28
CA LYS A 77 -6.85 6.57 -1.58
C LYS A 77 -8.30 6.99 -1.42
N MET A 78 -9.05 6.31 -0.54
CA MET A 78 -10.44 6.66 -0.25
C MET A 78 -10.58 8.09 0.31
N MET A 79 -9.67 8.51 1.20
CA MET A 79 -9.64 9.88 1.74
C MET A 79 -9.39 10.93 0.65
N LEU A 80 -8.61 10.59 -0.38
CA LEU A 80 -8.36 11.44 -1.54
C LEU A 80 -9.33 11.19 -2.72
N ARG A 81 -10.41 10.43 -2.49
CA ARG A 81 -11.41 10.05 -3.51
C ARG A 81 -10.82 9.33 -4.73
N LEU A 82 -9.73 8.60 -4.50
CA LEU A 82 -9.07 7.75 -5.49
C LEU A 82 -9.52 6.30 -5.35
N TYR A 83 -9.57 5.61 -6.48
CA TYR A 83 -9.75 4.17 -6.56
C TYR A 83 -8.98 3.61 -7.75
N ILE A 84 -8.93 2.29 -7.79
CA ILE A 84 -8.29 1.47 -8.81
C ILE A 84 -9.41 1.03 -9.74
N ALA A 85 -9.34 1.47 -10.98
CA ALA A 85 -10.21 1.00 -12.03
C ALA A 85 -9.47 0.00 -12.92
N ASP A 86 -10.23 -0.90 -13.53
CA ASP A 86 -9.78 -1.66 -14.69
C ASP A 86 -9.57 -0.71 -15.87
N ALA A 87 -8.43 -0.83 -16.57
CA ALA A 87 -8.04 0.12 -17.61
C ALA A 87 -8.93 0.07 -18.86
N ASP A 88 -9.50 -1.10 -19.16
CA ASP A 88 -10.31 -1.31 -20.35
C ASP A 88 -11.78 -0.97 -20.10
N SER A 89 -12.33 -1.42 -18.97
CA SER A 89 -13.76 -1.26 -18.64
C SER A 89 -14.08 -0.07 -17.75
N GLY A 90 -13.10 0.54 -17.08
CA GLY A 90 -13.32 1.54 -16.03
C GLY A 90 -13.97 0.97 -14.75
N GLY A 91 -14.27 -0.34 -14.74
CA GLY A 91 -14.96 -1.01 -13.65
C GLY A 91 -14.04 -1.45 -12.53
N LYS A 92 -14.54 -2.36 -11.68
CA LYS A 92 -13.73 -2.95 -10.61
C LYS A 92 -12.67 -3.89 -11.20
N PRO A 93 -11.40 -3.78 -10.77
CA PRO A 93 -10.34 -4.69 -11.19
C PRO A 93 -10.60 -6.10 -10.67
N SER A 94 -10.24 -7.09 -11.47
CA SER A 94 -10.25 -8.49 -11.08
C SER A 94 -9.19 -8.78 -10.00
N THR A 95 -9.42 -9.82 -9.18
CA THR A 95 -8.43 -10.26 -8.16
C THR A 95 -7.06 -10.57 -8.78
N ARG A 96 -7.02 -11.11 -10.00
CA ARG A 96 -5.77 -11.39 -10.72
C ARG A 96 -4.99 -10.10 -11.01
N GLN A 97 -5.66 -9.04 -11.48
CA GLN A 97 -5.02 -7.74 -11.73
C GLN A 97 -4.47 -7.13 -10.45
N LEU A 98 -5.21 -7.24 -9.34
CA LEU A 98 -4.76 -6.76 -8.03
C LEU A 98 -3.53 -7.52 -7.53
N VAL A 99 -3.48 -8.85 -7.70
CA VAL A 99 -2.31 -9.67 -7.33
C VAL A 99 -1.10 -9.33 -8.20
N ILE A 100 -1.28 -9.24 -9.52
CA ILE A 100 -0.19 -8.85 -10.44
C ILE A 100 0.34 -7.47 -10.08
N ARG A 101 -0.54 -6.51 -9.78
CA ARG A 101 -0.16 -5.18 -9.31
C ARG A 101 0.66 -5.25 -8.02
N TYR A 102 0.23 -6.05 -7.04
CA TYR A 102 0.95 -6.21 -5.77
C TYR A 102 2.36 -6.76 -6.00
N LEU A 103 2.50 -7.81 -6.81
CA LEU A 103 3.79 -8.39 -7.18
C LEU A 103 4.67 -7.42 -7.98
N GLY A 104 4.06 -6.64 -8.87
CA GLY A 104 4.71 -5.59 -9.64
C GLY A 104 5.42 -4.57 -8.76
N TYR A 105 4.86 -4.22 -7.59
CA TYR A 105 5.52 -3.30 -6.67
C TYR A 105 6.87 -3.82 -6.16
N PHE A 106 7.03 -5.12 -5.92
CA PHE A 106 8.32 -5.70 -5.54
C PHE A 106 9.32 -5.63 -6.69
N VAL A 107 8.88 -5.95 -7.90
CA VAL A 107 9.73 -5.86 -9.11
C VAL A 107 10.14 -4.41 -9.39
N SER A 108 9.25 -3.45 -9.22
CA SER A 108 9.52 -2.01 -9.47
C SER A 108 10.38 -1.34 -8.39
N THR A 109 10.42 -1.89 -7.17
CA THR A 109 11.27 -1.37 -6.09
C THR A 109 12.70 -1.90 -6.16
N LEU A 110 12.93 -3.09 -6.75
CA LEU A 110 14.26 -3.69 -6.93
C LEU A 110 15.27 -2.83 -7.74
N PRO A 111 14.91 -2.21 -8.89
CA PRO A 111 15.79 -1.28 -9.58
C PRO A 111 15.68 0.14 -8.99
N LEU A 112 16.13 0.34 -7.74
CA LEU A 112 16.25 1.66 -7.10
C LEU A 112 14.96 2.52 -7.09
N CYS A 113 13.77 1.91 -6.98
CA CYS A 113 12.50 2.62 -7.13
C CYS A 113 12.33 3.34 -8.49
N LEU A 114 13.10 3.03 -9.54
CA LEU A 114 13.03 3.68 -10.85
C LEU A 114 11.65 3.52 -11.50
N GLY A 115 10.96 2.41 -11.22
CA GLY A 115 9.56 2.24 -11.64
C GLY A 115 8.59 3.24 -10.98
N LEU A 116 8.90 3.75 -9.79
CA LEU A 116 8.15 4.82 -9.14
C LEU A 116 8.51 6.20 -9.70
N VAL A 117 9.75 6.40 -10.14
CA VAL A 117 10.21 7.65 -10.77
C VAL A 117 9.60 7.82 -12.17
N TRP A 118 9.52 6.74 -12.96
CA TRP A 118 8.90 6.77 -14.30
C TRP A 118 7.40 7.11 -14.26
N VAL A 119 6.68 6.72 -13.20
CA VAL A 119 5.26 7.08 -12.99
C VAL A 119 5.06 8.56 -12.64
N GLY A 120 6.12 9.26 -12.20
CA GLY A 120 6.10 10.71 -11.95
C GLY A 120 6.55 11.56 -13.12
N ILE A 121 7.12 10.93 -14.16
CA ILE A 121 7.54 11.58 -15.40
C ILE A 121 6.47 11.44 -16.49
N ASP A 122 5.48 10.56 -16.31
CA ASP A 122 4.27 10.41 -17.14
C ASP A 122 3.08 11.26 -16.63
#